data_AF-A7SH40-F1
#
_entry.id   AF-A7SH40-F1
#
_cell.length_a   1.000
_cell.length_b   1.000
_cell.length_c   1.000
_cell.angle_alpha   90.00
_cell.angle_beta   90.00
_cell.angle_gamma   90.00
#
_symmetry.space_group_name_H-M   'P 1'
#
loop_
_entity.id
_entity.type
_entity.pdbx_description
1 polymer ?
#
loop_
_entity_poly.entity_id
_entity_poly.type
_entity_poly.pdbx_seq_one_letter_code
_entity_poly.pdbx_strand_id
1 'polypeptide(L)'
;MYIGDFSRLSATEWAEFNSSLFKYNSTPSTWHEAKAVCNANGGGLASIASEQENTFLYEKILKARCLDCYTPVKLFSNYALDGSDDNIIKHGAAEFQMVGGKQALYLNGEEGSYATFPSIGFRKTRFTVGIWIRPVYPFTKGAILADWWDPHQFKFLLDGNLKIDLLLRNTNANDFIVMASR
;
A
#
# COMPACT_ATOMS: atom_id res chain seq x y z
N MET A 1 -36.36 -13.38 -19.94
CA MET A 1 -36.16 -13.39 -18.48
C MET A 1 -35.40 -14.65 -18.15
N TYR A 2 -34.07 -14.59 -18.14
CA TYR A 2 -33.24 -15.77 -17.90
C TYR A 2 -32.87 -15.84 -16.42
N ILE A 3 -33.35 -16.90 -15.78
CA ILE A 3 -32.88 -17.37 -14.47
C ILE A 3 -31.64 -18.20 -14.80
N GLY A 4 -30.46 -17.62 -14.57
CA GLY A 4 -29.17 -18.27 -14.76
C GLY A 4 -28.72 -18.91 -13.45
N ASP A 5 -28.58 -20.23 -13.50
CA ASP A 5 -28.10 -21.12 -12.46
C ASP A 5 -26.76 -20.64 -11.84
N PHE A 6 -26.75 -20.37 -10.54
CA PHE A 6 -25.58 -19.90 -9.78
C PHE A 6 -24.54 -21.02 -9.51
N SER A 7 -24.76 -22.23 -10.02
CA SER A 7 -23.93 -23.42 -9.76
C SER A 7 -22.66 -23.54 -10.61
N ARG A 8 -22.29 -22.53 -11.41
CA ARG A 8 -21.21 -22.65 -12.42
C ARG A 8 -19.95 -21.79 -12.24
N LEU A 9 -19.56 -21.46 -11.01
CA LEU A 9 -18.20 -20.96 -10.76
C LEU A 9 -17.46 -21.94 -9.85
N SER A 10 -16.92 -23.02 -10.45
CA SER A 10 -15.98 -23.89 -9.74
C SER A 10 -14.77 -23.06 -9.30
N ALA A 11 -14.32 -23.25 -8.06
CA ALA A 11 -13.21 -22.52 -7.42
C ALA A 11 -11.82 -22.89 -7.97
N THR A 12 -11.73 -23.26 -9.25
CA THR A 12 -10.61 -24.06 -9.79
C THR A 12 -9.90 -23.45 -10.99
N GLU A 13 -10.40 -22.37 -11.59
CA GLU A 13 -9.78 -21.83 -12.81
C GLU A 13 -8.64 -20.85 -12.48
N TRP A 14 -7.44 -21.22 -12.90
CA TRP A 14 -6.34 -20.29 -13.06
C TRP A 14 -6.66 -19.37 -14.24
N ALA A 15 -6.47 -18.06 -14.08
CA ALA A 15 -6.55 -17.10 -15.17
C ALA A 15 -5.14 -16.80 -15.69
N GLU A 16 -4.98 -16.84 -17.00
CA GLU A 16 -3.72 -16.52 -17.66
C GLU A 16 -3.72 -15.07 -18.16
N PHE A 17 -2.69 -14.31 -17.81
CA PHE A 17 -2.44 -12.99 -18.38
C PHE A 17 -0.98 -12.90 -18.79
N ASN A 18 -0.74 -12.64 -20.07
CA ASN A 18 0.59 -12.73 -20.69
C ASN A 18 1.22 -14.11 -20.46
N SER A 19 2.25 -14.20 -19.61
CA SER A 19 2.97 -15.44 -19.28
C SER A 19 2.83 -15.85 -17.82
N SER A 20 1.85 -15.27 -17.12
CA SER A 20 1.60 -15.49 -15.70
C SER A 20 0.24 -16.13 -15.46
N LEU A 21 0.17 -17.07 -14.51
CA LEU A 21 -1.05 -17.72 -14.07
C LEU A 21 -1.47 -17.20 -12.69
N PHE A 22 -2.74 -16.86 -12.54
CA PHE A 22 -3.29 -16.27 -11.33
C PHE A 22 -4.48 -17.07 -10.83
N LYS A 23 -4.57 -17.24 -9.51
CA LYS A 23 -5.70 -17.90 -8.87
C LYS A 23 -6.08 -17.18 -7.59
N TYR A 24 -7.39 -16.98 -7.41
CA TYR A 24 -7.92 -16.51 -6.14
C TYR A 24 -8.12 -17.68 -5.19
N ASN A 25 -7.57 -17.56 -3.97
CA ASN A 25 -7.88 -18.46 -2.87
C ASN A 25 -8.92 -17.78 -1.98
N SER A 26 -10.11 -18.38 -1.88
CA SER A 26 -11.21 -17.87 -1.06
C SER A 26 -11.06 -18.17 0.43
N THR A 27 -10.10 -19.01 0.82
CA THR A 27 -9.89 -19.41 2.21
C THR A 27 -9.26 -18.26 3.01
N PRO A 28 -9.95 -17.70 4.02
CA PRO A 28 -9.35 -16.71 4.90
C PRO A 28 -8.10 -17.29 5.56
N SER A 29 -6.96 -16.61 5.41
CA SER A 29 -5.66 -17.08 5.88
C SER A 29 -4.84 -15.88 6.35
N THR A 30 -3.94 -16.10 7.31
CA THR A 30 -2.88 -15.12 7.62
C THR A 30 -1.94 -14.96 6.43
N TRP A 31 -1.15 -13.89 6.39
CA TRP A 31 -0.20 -13.67 5.30
C TRP A 31 0.80 -14.83 5.13
N HIS A 32 1.30 -15.39 6.25
CA HIS A 32 2.24 -16.50 6.23
C HIS A 32 1.62 -17.79 5.68
N GLU A 33 0.39 -18.10 6.08
CA GLU A 33 -0.38 -19.24 5.57
C GLU A 33 -0.70 -19.08 4.09
N ALA A 34 -1.17 -17.90 3.66
CA ALA A 34 -1.46 -17.62 2.27
C ALA A 34 -0.21 -17.78 1.39
N LYS A 35 0.93 -17.25 1.84
CA LYS A 35 2.22 -17.42 1.17
C LYS A 35 2.64 -18.89 1.09
N ALA A 36 2.49 -19.65 2.17
CA ALA A 36 2.79 -21.07 2.18
C ALA A 36 1.93 -21.85 1.17
N VAL A 37 0.64 -21.54 1.08
CA VAL A 37 -0.28 -22.16 0.10
C VAL A 37 0.12 -21.79 -1.33
N CYS A 38 0.45 -20.53 -1.61
CA CYS A 38 0.91 -20.13 -2.95
C CYS A 38 2.21 -20.84 -3.34
N ASN A 39 3.16 -20.94 -2.41
CA ASN A 39 4.43 -21.63 -2.62
C ASN A 39 4.23 -23.15 -2.84
N ALA A 40 3.34 -23.78 -2.07
CA ALA A 40 3.01 -25.19 -2.22
C ALA A 40 2.37 -25.50 -3.59
N ASN A 41 1.73 -24.52 -4.22
CA ASN A 41 1.20 -24.62 -5.59
C ASN A 41 2.23 -24.28 -6.68
N GLY A 42 3.51 -24.15 -6.35
CA GLY A 42 4.58 -23.83 -7.31
C GLY A 42 4.64 -22.37 -7.75
N GLY A 43 3.95 -21.47 -7.03
CA GLY A 43 3.92 -20.04 -7.33
C GLY A 43 4.31 -19.16 -6.13
N GLY A 44 3.81 -17.94 -6.12
CA GLY A 44 3.95 -16.99 -5.01
C GLY A 44 2.67 -16.17 -4.86
N LEU A 45 2.62 -15.31 -3.84
CA LEU A 45 1.56 -14.29 -3.76
C LEU A 45 1.62 -13.42 -5.02
N ALA A 46 0.46 -13.09 -5.59
CA ALA A 46 0.37 -12.33 -6.82
C ALA A 46 1.05 -10.96 -6.66
N SER A 47 1.85 -10.59 -7.65
CA SER A 47 2.45 -9.26 -7.79
C SER A 47 1.88 -8.63 -9.05
N ILE A 48 1.19 -7.50 -8.91
CA ILE A 48 0.54 -6.82 -10.03
C ILE A 48 1.52 -5.78 -10.59
N ALA A 49 1.94 -5.96 -11.84
CA ALA A 49 2.99 -5.13 -12.45
C ALA A 49 2.43 -3.99 -13.34
N SER A 50 1.12 -3.99 -13.63
CA SER A 50 0.52 -3.00 -14.51
C SER A 50 -0.97 -2.77 -14.24
N GLU A 51 -1.50 -1.63 -14.72
CA GLU A 51 -2.92 -1.32 -14.66
C GLU A 51 -3.75 -2.30 -15.51
N GLN A 52 -3.22 -2.75 -16.65
CA GLN A 52 -3.87 -3.73 -17.52
C GLN A 52 -4.01 -5.08 -16.82
N GLU A 53 -2.95 -5.54 -16.14
CA GLU A 53 -2.98 -6.75 -15.33
C GLU A 53 -3.99 -6.61 -14.18
N ASN A 54 -3.98 -5.49 -13.45
CA ASN A 54 -4.93 -5.22 -12.39
C ASN A 54 -6.40 -5.31 -12.88
N THR A 55 -6.68 -4.67 -14.02
CA THR A 55 -8.00 -4.65 -14.64
C THR A 55 -8.43 -6.05 -15.08
N PHE A 56 -7.51 -6.83 -15.67
CA PHE A 56 -7.77 -8.21 -16.07
C PHE A 56 -8.13 -9.09 -14.87
N LEU A 57 -7.32 -9.06 -13.80
CA LEU A 57 -7.54 -9.86 -12.60
C LEU A 57 -8.86 -9.49 -11.93
N TYR A 58 -9.20 -8.21 -11.90
CA TYR A 58 -10.49 -7.75 -11.42
C TYR A 58 -11.64 -8.37 -12.21
N GLU A 59 -11.67 -8.18 -13.53
CA GLU A 59 -12.78 -8.61 -14.40
C GLU A 59 -12.91 -10.14 -14.44
N LYS A 60 -11.79 -10.88 -14.48
CA LYS A 60 -11.80 -12.35 -14.65
C LYS A 60 -11.89 -13.13 -13.34
N ILE A 61 -11.26 -12.63 -12.28
CA ILE A 61 -11.12 -13.37 -11.04
C ILE A 61 -12.01 -12.80 -9.94
N LEU A 62 -12.02 -11.49 -9.72
CA LEU A 62 -12.60 -10.91 -8.51
C LEU A 62 -14.08 -10.50 -8.66
N LYS A 63 -14.47 -9.92 -9.80
CA LYS A 63 -15.79 -9.29 -10.02
C LYS A 63 -16.99 -10.18 -9.68
N ALA A 64 -16.97 -11.44 -10.09
CA ALA A 64 -18.06 -12.39 -9.83
C ALA A 64 -17.97 -13.05 -8.44
N ARG A 65 -16.78 -13.03 -7.81
CA ARG A 65 -16.50 -13.75 -6.56
C ARG A 65 -16.66 -12.86 -5.32
N CYS A 66 -16.94 -11.59 -5.53
CA CYS A 66 -16.82 -10.60 -4.49
C CYS A 66 -17.64 -9.33 -4.78
N LEU A 67 -18.96 -9.50 -4.87
CA LEU A 67 -19.93 -8.42 -5.12
C LEU A 67 -19.83 -7.27 -4.09
N ASP A 68 -19.35 -7.56 -2.87
CA ASP A 68 -19.24 -6.59 -1.77
C ASP A 68 -17.82 -6.08 -1.49
N CYS A 69 -16.76 -6.58 -2.14
CA CYS A 69 -15.39 -6.10 -1.84
C CYS A 69 -14.84 -5.05 -2.78
N TYR A 70 -15.59 -4.69 -3.82
CA TYR A 70 -15.24 -3.58 -4.69
C TYR A 70 -16.28 -2.46 -4.54
N THR A 71 -16.20 -1.75 -3.42
CA THR A 71 -16.49 -0.32 -3.49
C THR A 71 -15.37 0.28 -4.34
N PRO A 72 -15.64 1.08 -5.39
CA PRO A 72 -14.59 1.77 -6.14
C PRO A 72 -13.65 2.40 -5.12
N VAL A 73 -12.33 2.23 -5.33
CA VAL A 73 -11.26 2.69 -4.42
C VAL A 73 -11.69 4.02 -3.86
N LYS A 74 -12.21 4.02 -2.63
CA LYS A 74 -12.68 5.25 -2.03
C LYS A 74 -11.40 5.97 -1.67
N LEU A 75 -11.00 6.89 -2.54
CA LEU A 75 -9.88 7.78 -2.29
C LEU A 75 -10.19 8.48 -0.98
N PHE A 76 -9.57 7.97 0.08
CA PHE A 76 -9.89 8.44 1.42
C PHE A 76 -9.29 9.82 1.62
N SER A 77 -8.09 10.02 1.09
CA SER A 77 -7.39 11.29 1.10
C SER A 77 -6.43 11.36 -0.08
N ASN A 78 -6.25 12.56 -0.62
CA ASN A 78 -5.24 12.89 -1.61
C ASN A 78 -4.63 14.21 -1.18
N TYR A 79 -3.31 14.20 -0.93
CA TYR A 79 -2.57 15.38 -0.51
C TYR A 79 -1.56 15.71 -1.58
N ALA A 80 -1.69 16.90 -2.18
CA ALA A 80 -0.76 17.36 -3.21
C ALA A 80 0.61 17.70 -2.60
N LEU A 81 0.61 18.08 -1.32
CA LEU A 81 1.74 18.56 -0.54
C LEU A 81 2.44 19.74 -1.23
N ASP A 82 1.66 20.62 -1.85
CA ASP A 82 2.13 21.80 -2.59
C ASP A 82 1.71 23.11 -1.92
N GLY A 83 1.21 23.05 -0.68
CA GLY A 83 0.72 24.19 0.09
C GLY A 83 -0.74 24.54 -0.15
N SER A 84 -1.44 23.85 -1.05
CA SER A 84 -2.89 23.98 -1.22
C SER A 84 -3.72 23.15 -0.22
N ASP A 85 -3.09 22.21 0.49
CA ASP A 85 -3.76 21.35 1.46
C ASP A 85 -3.94 22.08 2.81
N ASP A 86 -5.19 22.48 3.13
CA ASP A 86 -5.53 23.27 4.32
C ASP A 86 -5.26 22.59 5.68
N ASN A 87 -5.07 21.27 5.69
CA ASN A 87 -4.96 20.44 6.89
C ASN A 87 -3.57 19.81 7.09
N ILE A 88 -2.56 20.31 6.36
CA ILE A 88 -1.17 19.92 6.55
C ILE A 88 -0.50 20.85 7.56
N ILE A 89 -0.06 20.28 8.67
CA ILE A 89 0.66 21.02 9.72
C ILE A 89 2.15 20.67 9.59
N LYS A 90 2.99 21.69 9.48
CA LYS A 90 4.45 21.56 9.37
C LYS A 90 5.10 21.72 10.73
N HIS A 91 6.13 20.93 11.00
CA HIS A 91 6.94 20.95 12.22
C HIS A 91 8.42 21.04 11.89
N GLY A 92 9.20 21.66 12.78
CA GLY A 92 10.64 21.87 12.58
C GLY A 92 10.91 22.74 11.35
N ALA A 93 11.88 22.33 10.54
CA ALA A 93 12.27 23.00 9.31
C ALA A 93 11.47 22.56 8.06
N ALA A 94 10.32 21.91 8.25
CA ALA A 94 9.45 21.54 7.13
C ALA A 94 8.89 22.78 6.44
N GLU A 95 9.04 22.87 5.12
CA GLU A 95 8.60 24.01 4.32
C GLU A 95 8.13 23.60 2.92
N PHE A 96 7.47 24.52 2.21
CA PHE A 96 7.13 24.30 0.81
C PHE A 96 8.16 25.01 -0.05
N GLN A 97 8.75 24.28 -1.00
CA GLN A 97 9.75 24.83 -1.93
C GLN A 97 9.34 24.60 -3.39
N MET A 98 9.73 25.52 -4.26
CA MET A 98 9.62 25.37 -5.70
C MET A 98 10.76 24.50 -6.23
N VAL A 99 10.44 23.30 -6.68
CA VAL A 99 11.41 22.34 -7.24
C VAL A 99 10.98 21.96 -8.66
N GLY A 100 11.78 22.37 -9.66
CA GLY A 100 11.50 22.03 -11.05
C GLY A 100 10.17 22.60 -11.58
N GLY A 101 9.77 23.80 -11.12
CA GLY A 101 8.53 24.44 -11.53
C GLY A 101 7.27 23.96 -10.80
N LYS A 102 7.41 23.04 -9.83
CA LYS A 102 6.32 22.58 -8.98
C LYS A 102 6.62 22.88 -7.51
N GLN A 103 5.63 23.39 -6.78
CA GLN A 103 5.73 23.54 -5.33
C GLN A 103 5.56 22.17 -4.65
N ALA A 104 6.42 21.84 -3.69
CA ALA A 104 6.36 20.58 -2.98
C ALA A 104 6.85 20.75 -1.53
N LEU A 105 6.34 19.90 -0.63
CA LEU A 105 6.82 19.78 0.73
C LEU A 105 8.28 19.31 0.70
N TYR A 106 9.14 20.14 1.27
CA TYR A 106 10.55 19.90 1.43
C TYR A 106 10.87 19.61 2.89
N LEU A 107 11.59 18.49 3.09
CA LEU A 107 12.10 18.07 4.39
C LEU A 107 13.63 18.02 4.27
N ASN A 108 14.31 18.88 5.03
CA ASN A 108 15.77 19.02 4.99
C ASN A 108 16.53 17.88 5.71
N GLY A 109 15.82 16.98 6.39
CA GLY A 109 16.39 15.89 7.17
C GLY A 109 16.81 16.28 8.59
N GLU A 110 16.55 17.51 9.02
CA GLU A 110 16.78 17.95 10.40
C GLU A 110 15.86 17.22 11.38
N GLU A 111 16.38 16.93 12.57
CA GLU A 111 15.62 16.24 13.61
C GLU A 111 14.38 17.05 14.00
N GLY A 112 13.22 16.37 14.08
CA GLY A 112 11.95 17.02 14.38
C GLY A 112 11.28 17.71 13.18
N SER A 113 11.85 17.63 11.97
CA SER A 113 11.22 18.14 10.74
C SER A 113 10.28 17.10 10.13
N TYR A 114 8.98 17.38 10.15
CA TYR A 114 7.94 16.54 9.55
C TYR A 114 6.68 17.34 9.24
N ALA A 115 5.74 16.72 8.54
CA ALA A 115 4.39 17.27 8.37
C ALA A 115 3.35 16.23 8.77
N THR A 116 2.27 16.67 9.40
CA THR A 116 1.15 15.82 9.79
C THR A 116 -0.07 16.09 8.92
N PHE A 117 -0.85 15.05 8.67
CA PHE A 117 -2.18 15.11 8.08
C PHE A 117 -3.20 14.50 9.07
N PRO A 118 -4.51 14.76 8.90
CA PRO A 118 -5.54 14.21 9.78
C PRO A 118 -5.46 12.70 10.00
N SER A 119 -5.80 12.25 11.21
CA SER A 119 -5.76 10.84 11.57
C SER A 119 -6.66 9.98 10.69
N ILE A 120 -6.13 8.88 10.17
CA ILE A 120 -6.85 7.90 9.37
C ILE A 120 -7.04 6.61 10.18
N GLY A 121 -8.28 6.11 10.25
CA GLY A 121 -8.61 4.89 10.99
C GLY A 121 -8.22 3.60 10.25
N PHE A 122 -6.92 3.25 10.25
CA PHE A 122 -6.39 2.08 9.51
C PHE A 122 -6.88 0.70 10.00
N ARG A 123 -7.45 0.60 11.19
CA ARG A 123 -7.84 -0.70 11.79
C ARG A 123 -9.12 -1.31 11.21
N LYS A 124 -9.85 -0.59 10.35
CA LYS A 124 -11.17 -1.02 9.84
C LYS A 124 -11.21 -1.31 8.34
N THR A 125 -10.13 -1.05 7.60
CA THR A 125 -10.16 -1.11 6.13
C THR A 125 -8.88 -1.69 5.55
N ARG A 126 -9.00 -2.43 4.45
CA ARG A 126 -7.89 -2.70 3.53
C ARG A 126 -7.59 -1.38 2.83
N PHE A 127 -6.33 -0.98 2.74
CA PHE A 127 -5.94 0.29 2.13
C PHE A 127 -4.69 0.13 1.25
N THR A 128 -4.59 1.01 0.26
CA THR A 128 -3.41 1.18 -0.59
C THR A 128 -2.86 2.58 -0.33
N VAL A 129 -1.54 2.70 -0.21
CA VAL A 129 -0.85 3.97 -0.08
C VAL A 129 -0.04 4.20 -1.35
N GLY A 130 -0.29 5.31 -2.03
CA GLY A 130 0.55 5.80 -3.12
C GLY A 130 1.30 7.04 -2.65
N ILE A 131 2.62 7.04 -2.77
CA ILE A 131 3.48 8.16 -2.38
C ILE A 131 4.43 8.44 -3.54
N TRP A 132 4.54 9.72 -3.92
CA TRP A 132 5.58 10.20 -4.81
C TRP A 132 6.57 11.04 -4.00
N ILE A 133 7.84 10.68 -4.06
CA ILE A 133 8.93 11.35 -3.34
C ILE A 133 10.15 11.49 -4.25
N ARG A 134 10.94 12.53 -3.98
CA ARG A 134 12.24 12.75 -4.61
C ARG A 134 13.31 12.84 -3.51
N PRO A 135 14.04 11.74 -3.24
CA PRO A 135 15.15 11.75 -2.30
C PRO A 135 16.24 12.74 -2.74
N VAL A 136 16.78 13.50 -1.79
CA VAL A 136 17.91 14.41 -2.03
C VAL A 136 19.20 13.69 -1.68
N TYR A 137 20.16 13.67 -2.60
CA TYR A 137 21.43 12.97 -2.42
C TYR A 137 22.47 13.86 -1.71
N PRO A 138 23.26 13.33 -0.75
CA PRO A 138 23.25 11.94 -0.27
C PRO A 138 22.06 11.66 0.64
N PHE A 139 21.35 10.57 0.37
CA PHE A 139 20.25 10.07 1.20
C PHE A 139 20.72 8.82 1.93
N THR A 140 20.51 8.76 3.25
CA THR A 140 20.98 7.65 4.10
C THR A 140 19.84 6.75 4.55
N LYS A 141 18.86 7.30 5.26
CA LYS A 141 17.63 6.62 5.67
C LYS A 141 16.63 7.64 6.19
N GLY A 142 15.34 7.42 5.97
CA GLY A 142 14.30 8.30 6.48
C GLY A 142 12.93 7.64 6.56
N ALA A 143 12.09 8.13 7.46
CA ALA A 143 10.66 7.80 7.46
C ALA A 143 9.98 8.57 6.32
N ILE A 144 9.21 7.89 5.48
CA ILE A 144 8.41 8.54 4.44
C ILE A 144 6.95 8.70 4.84
N LEU A 145 6.47 7.80 5.72
CA LEU A 145 5.15 7.85 6.32
C LEU A 145 5.17 7.04 7.61
N ALA A 146 4.65 7.58 8.70
CA ALA A 146 4.67 6.92 10.00
C ALA A 146 3.47 7.30 10.86
N ASP A 147 3.12 6.42 11.79
CA ASP A 147 2.25 6.79 12.91
C ASP A 147 3.03 7.64 13.92
N TRP A 148 2.42 8.72 14.38
CA TRP A 148 3.06 9.77 15.16
C TRP A 148 2.79 9.67 16.68
N TRP A 149 1.93 8.74 17.12
CA TRP A 149 1.65 8.51 18.53
C TRP A 149 2.26 7.19 19.03
N ASP A 150 2.86 7.22 20.23
CA ASP A 150 3.40 6.02 20.91
C ASP A 150 2.31 4.93 21.02
N PRO A 151 2.53 3.71 20.48
CA PRO A 151 3.80 3.04 20.24
C PRO A 151 4.36 3.09 18.80
N HIS A 152 3.96 4.04 17.97
CA HIS A 152 4.32 4.14 16.55
C HIS A 152 3.97 2.85 15.80
N GLN A 153 2.67 2.61 15.63
CA GLN A 153 2.15 1.31 15.20
C GLN A 153 2.64 0.88 13.82
N PHE A 154 3.01 1.83 12.96
CA PHE A 154 3.64 1.53 11.68
C PHE A 154 4.62 2.62 11.23
N LYS A 155 5.59 2.20 10.41
CA LYS A 155 6.54 3.09 9.74
C LYS A 155 6.93 2.54 8.37
N PHE A 156 6.78 3.36 7.34
CA PHE A 156 7.41 3.16 6.04
C PHE A 156 8.75 3.91 6.05
N LEU A 157 9.83 3.18 5.84
CA LEU A 157 11.19 3.68 5.80
C LEU A 157 11.73 3.56 4.38
N LEU A 158 12.50 4.55 3.93
CA LEU A 158 13.32 4.46 2.74
C LEU A 158 14.78 4.40 3.19
N ASP A 159 15.56 3.44 2.69
CA ASP A 159 16.99 3.35 2.93
C ASP A 159 17.83 4.07 1.85
N GLY A 160 19.15 4.13 2.05
CA GLY A 160 20.08 4.80 1.13
C GLY A 160 20.21 4.14 -0.24
N ASN A 161 19.71 2.91 -0.39
CA ASN A 161 19.62 2.18 -1.65
C ASN A 161 18.23 2.30 -2.29
N LEU A 162 17.37 3.18 -1.76
CA LEU A 162 15.99 3.40 -2.20
C LEU A 162 15.07 2.19 -2.00
N LYS A 163 15.41 1.30 -1.07
CA LYS A 163 14.53 0.19 -0.65
C LYS A 163 13.56 0.67 0.41
N ILE A 164 12.33 0.16 0.32
CA ILE A 164 11.26 0.47 1.27
C ILE A 164 11.20 -0.63 2.32
N ASP A 165 11.36 -0.26 3.59
CA ASP A 165 11.06 -1.14 4.70
C ASP A 165 9.70 -0.77 5.32
N LEU A 166 8.85 -1.76 5.57
CA LEU A 166 7.67 -1.62 6.42
C LEU A 166 7.96 -2.24 7.78
N LEU A 167 7.82 -1.41 8.82
CA LEU A 167 7.81 -1.83 10.21
C LEU A 167 6.38 -1.73 10.74
N LEU A 168 5.88 -2.82 11.34
CA LEU A 168 4.63 -2.82 12.10
C LEU A 168 4.89 -3.26 13.54
N ARG A 169 4.32 -2.52 14.50
CA ARG A 169 4.44 -2.75 15.94
C ARG A 169 3.10 -3.04 16.60
N ASN A 170 3.11 -3.94 17.57
CA ASN A 170 1.95 -4.15 18.43
C ASN A 170 1.84 -3.05 19.50
N THR A 171 0.75 -3.07 20.26
CA THR A 171 0.50 -2.07 21.32
C THR A 171 1.54 -2.08 22.45
N ASN A 172 2.37 -3.11 22.53
CA ASN A 172 3.44 -3.27 23.51
C ASN A 172 4.82 -2.90 22.91
N ALA A 173 4.84 -2.15 21.79
CA ALA A 173 6.04 -1.74 21.05
C ALA A 173 6.93 -2.87 20.51
N ASN A 174 6.40 -4.10 20.40
CA ASN A 174 7.14 -5.19 19.78
C ASN A 174 6.94 -5.18 18.26
N ASP A 175 8.05 -5.25 17.52
CA ASP A 175 8.05 -5.43 16.07
C ASP A 175 7.50 -6.81 15.72
N PHE A 176 6.43 -6.87 14.92
CA PHE A 176 5.81 -8.15 14.54
C PHE A 176 5.87 -8.43 13.03
N ILE A 177 6.00 -7.39 12.20
CA ILE A 177 6.27 -7.53 10.77
C ILE A 177 7.36 -6.54 10.38
N VAL A 178 8.41 -7.08 9.77
CA VAL A 178 9.47 -6.34 9.09
C VAL A 178 9.50 -6.86 7.65
N MET A 179 9.18 -6.01 6.69
CA MET A 179 9.26 -6.34 5.27
C MET A 179 10.18 -5.35 4.59
N ALA A 180 11.17 -5.85 3.85
CA ALA A 180 12.00 -5.02 2.98
C ALA A 180 11.58 -5.28 1.52
N SER A 181 11.50 -4.22 0.73
CA SER A 181 11.37 -4.36 -0.72
C SER A 181 12.59 -5.07 -1.28
N ARG A 182 12.38 -5.92 -2.28
CA ARG A 182 13.47 -6.65 -2.95
C ARG A 182 14.42 -5.67 -3.65
#